data_AF-A0A8T6H8E7-F1
#
_entry.id   AF-A0A8T6H8E7-F1
#
_cell.length_a   1.000
_cell.length_b   1.000
_cell.length_c   1.000
_cell.angle_alpha   90.00
_cell.angle_beta   90.00
_cell.angle_gamma   90.00
#
_symmetry.space_group_name_H-M   'P 1'
#
loop_
_entity.id
_entity.type
_entity.pdbx_description
1 polymer ?
#
loop_
_entity_poly.entity_id
_entity_poly.type
_entity_poly.pdbx_seq_one_letter_code
_entity_poly.pdbx_strand_id
1 'polypeptide(L)'
;MGLFDRFRSQVSVRTRTESPAIQIEKAERLLRAGASVAEIRREAKAITSDDNVSRAWRSLLLGDLDMGLEASYAAAAERPYDVDSRIVHGTVRLARQELDHSEHEFEAVIEEFGADSDAVDGRRATILARGHAPLDELPASTEEWESAAILLTTLWRVGCVVEQRMATIETGHPDGQSVVKQALAKGRVADLEAEDGAV
;
A
#
# COMPACT_ATOMS: atom_id res chain seq x y z
N MET A 1 57.48 6.10 -24.07
CA MET A 1 56.48 6.53 -23.06
C MET A 1 56.20 8.01 -23.29
N GLY A 2 55.09 8.33 -23.93
CA GLY A 2 54.65 9.71 -24.21
C GLY A 2 53.23 9.90 -23.66
N LEU A 3 53.03 11.00 -22.96
CA LEU A 3 52.01 11.29 -21.95
C LEU A 3 50.59 11.57 -22.50
N PHE A 4 50.19 10.97 -23.63
CA PHE A 4 48.98 11.40 -24.37
C PHE A 4 47.86 10.38 -24.51
N ASP A 5 47.87 9.28 -23.73
CA ASP A 5 46.89 8.19 -23.89
C ASP A 5 46.02 7.92 -22.64
N ARG A 6 45.79 8.96 -21.82
CA ARG A 6 45.00 8.86 -20.57
C ARG A 6 43.82 9.83 -20.45
N PHE A 7 43.24 10.24 -21.57
CA PHE A 7 41.87 10.78 -21.57
C PHE A 7 40.88 9.78 -22.17
N ARG A 8 40.98 8.53 -21.72
CA ARG A 8 39.87 7.58 -21.85
C ARG A 8 38.81 7.99 -20.84
N SER A 9 37.94 8.91 -21.27
CA SER A 9 36.49 8.87 -21.03
C SER A 9 36.11 8.06 -19.78
N GLN A 10 36.35 8.64 -18.59
CA GLN A 10 35.56 8.28 -17.42
C GLN A 10 34.19 8.93 -17.63
N VAL A 11 33.36 8.29 -18.46
CA VAL A 11 31.91 8.39 -18.27
C VAL A 11 31.66 7.85 -16.88
N SER A 12 31.64 8.78 -15.92
CA SER A 12 31.03 8.54 -14.62
C SER A 12 29.59 8.15 -14.93
N VAL A 13 29.34 6.84 -14.94
CA VAL A 13 28.01 6.29 -14.74
C VAL A 13 27.67 6.67 -13.30
N ARG A 14 27.27 7.93 -13.10
CA ARG A 14 26.43 8.30 -11.98
C ARG A 14 25.19 7.44 -12.17
N THR A 15 25.10 6.35 -11.43
CA THR A 15 23.83 5.71 -11.11
C THR A 15 22.89 6.84 -10.72
N ARG A 16 21.97 7.17 -11.62
CA ARG A 16 20.98 8.22 -11.38
C ARG A 16 20.12 7.68 -10.24
N THR A 17 20.33 8.19 -9.03
CA THR A 17 19.50 7.82 -7.89
C THR A 17 18.05 8.05 -8.31
N GLU A 18 17.24 7.00 -8.26
CA GLU A 18 15.81 7.11 -8.57
C GLU A 18 15.18 8.17 -7.68
N SER A 19 14.22 8.94 -8.21
CA SER A 19 13.56 9.96 -7.39
C SER A 19 12.73 9.26 -6.30
N PRO A 20 12.56 9.88 -5.12
CA PRO A 20 11.75 9.30 -4.05
C PRO A 20 10.32 8.95 -4.47
N ALA A 21 9.71 9.76 -5.34
CA ALA A 21 8.38 9.48 -5.89
C ALA A 21 8.34 8.14 -6.65
N ILE A 22 9.36 7.84 -7.46
CA ILE A 22 9.47 6.54 -8.18
C ILE A 22 9.65 5.39 -7.18
N GLN A 23 10.42 5.61 -6.11
CA GLN A 23 10.64 4.59 -5.07
C GLN A 23 9.33 4.26 -4.34
N ILE A 24 8.53 5.27 -3.99
CA ILE A 24 7.21 5.11 -3.37
C ILE A 24 6.27 4.39 -4.33
N GLU A 25 6.13 4.90 -5.56
CA GLU A 25 5.23 4.32 -6.57
C GLU A 25 5.52 2.83 -6.79
N LYS A 26 6.80 2.45 -6.85
CA LYS A 26 7.20 1.05 -6.99
C LYS A 26 6.75 0.20 -5.79
N ALA A 27 6.97 0.70 -4.57
CA ALA A 27 6.64 -0.04 -3.35
C ALA A 27 5.11 -0.12 -3.12
N GLU A 28 4.39 0.95 -3.42
CA GLU A 28 2.92 0.97 -3.41
C GLU A 28 2.33 0.04 -4.47
N ARG A 29 2.88 0.02 -5.68
CA ARG A 29 2.42 -0.90 -6.73
C ARG A 29 2.56 -2.36 -6.29
N LEU A 30 3.63 -2.71 -5.57
CA LEU A 30 3.80 -4.05 -5.02
C LEU A 30 2.78 -4.37 -3.92
N LEU A 31 2.47 -3.39 -3.06
CA LEU A 31 1.41 -3.50 -2.07
C LEU A 31 0.06 -3.82 -2.76
N ARG A 32 -0.31 -3.02 -3.76
CA ARG A 32 -1.58 -3.15 -4.50
C ARG A 32 -1.64 -4.39 -5.41
N ALA A 33 -0.50 -4.87 -5.88
CA ALA A 33 -0.40 -6.11 -6.66
C ALA A 33 -0.43 -7.37 -5.79
N GLY A 34 -0.39 -7.24 -4.46
CA GLY A 34 -0.38 -8.39 -3.55
C GLY A 34 0.94 -9.15 -3.53
N ALA A 35 2.05 -8.45 -3.80
CA ALA A 35 3.38 -9.05 -3.78
C ALA A 35 3.75 -9.65 -2.42
N SER A 36 4.90 -10.33 -2.37
CA SER A 36 5.42 -10.85 -1.11
C SER A 36 5.78 -9.72 -0.15
N VAL A 37 5.56 -9.91 1.15
CA VAL A 37 5.93 -8.94 2.19
C VAL A 37 7.44 -8.69 2.19
N ALA A 38 8.24 -9.71 1.87
CA ALA A 38 9.69 -9.59 1.75
C ALA A 38 10.09 -8.59 0.65
N GLU A 39 9.46 -8.68 -0.52
CA GLU A 39 9.70 -7.78 -1.65
C GLU A 39 9.20 -6.36 -1.35
N ILE A 40 8.00 -6.22 -0.80
CA ILE A 40 7.45 -4.91 -0.39
C ILE A 40 8.41 -4.22 0.58
N ARG A 41 8.85 -4.92 1.64
CA ARG A 41 9.76 -4.37 2.64
C ARG A 41 11.14 -4.03 2.05
N ARG A 42 11.61 -4.79 1.05
CA ARG A 42 12.88 -4.51 0.35
C ARG A 42 12.81 -3.18 -0.39
N GLU A 43 11.73 -2.93 -1.15
CA GLU A 43 11.55 -1.66 -1.86
C GLU A 43 11.29 -0.50 -0.89
N ALA A 44 10.52 -0.73 0.17
CA ALA A 44 10.28 0.28 1.21
C ALA A 44 11.59 0.78 1.88
N LYS A 45 12.56 -0.11 2.10
CA LYS A 45 13.90 0.27 2.64
C LYS A 45 14.70 1.14 1.69
N ALA A 46 14.41 1.12 0.40
CA ALA A 46 15.07 1.96 -0.60
C ALA A 46 14.51 3.39 -0.64
N ILE A 47 13.37 3.67 0.01
CA ILE A 47 12.78 5.01 0.09
C ILE A 47 13.67 5.91 0.94
N THR A 48 14.31 6.88 0.28
CA THR A 48 15.33 7.75 0.88
C THR A 48 14.85 9.14 1.30
N SER A 49 13.65 9.56 0.88
CA SER A 49 13.12 10.88 1.26
C SER A 49 12.58 10.88 2.69
N ASP A 50 12.74 12.03 3.33
CA ASP A 50 12.29 12.32 4.69
C ASP A 50 11.05 13.23 4.74
N ASP A 51 10.44 13.56 3.59
CA ASP A 51 9.13 14.19 3.59
C ASP A 51 8.06 13.26 4.22
N ASN A 52 6.99 13.85 4.75
CA ASN A 52 6.02 13.12 5.54
C ASN A 52 5.24 12.05 4.76
N VAL A 53 5.02 12.23 3.45
CA VAL A 53 4.37 11.21 2.59
C VAL A 53 5.29 10.01 2.44
N SER A 54 6.57 10.25 2.12
CA SER A 54 7.59 9.19 2.02
C SER A 54 7.77 8.44 3.34
N ARG A 55 7.81 9.17 4.47
CA ARG A 55 7.91 8.57 5.80
C ARG A 55 6.69 7.73 6.15
N ALA A 56 5.49 8.19 5.80
CA ALA A 56 4.25 7.45 6.05
C ALA A 56 4.22 6.14 5.26
N TRP A 57 4.46 6.19 3.95
CA TRP A 57 4.53 5.00 3.10
C TRP A 57 5.61 4.03 3.56
N ARG A 58 6.84 4.51 3.79
CA ARG A 58 7.94 3.67 4.27
C ARG A 58 7.56 2.96 5.57
N SER A 59 6.98 3.67 6.54
CA SER A 59 6.63 3.09 7.83
C SER A 59 5.50 2.09 7.71
N LEU A 60 4.43 2.42 6.96
CA LEU A 60 3.34 1.51 6.63
C LEU A 60 3.85 0.20 6.03
N LEU A 61 4.66 0.29 4.98
CA LEU A 61 5.17 -0.86 4.23
C LEU A 61 6.18 -1.71 5.02
N LEU A 62 6.82 -1.12 6.03
CA LEU A 62 7.66 -1.84 6.99
C LEU A 62 6.85 -2.45 8.15
N GLY A 63 5.57 -2.13 8.28
CA GLY A 63 4.69 -2.60 9.35
C GLY A 63 4.72 -1.73 10.62
N ASP A 64 5.37 -0.57 10.59
CA ASP A 64 5.33 0.41 11.69
C ASP A 64 4.14 1.35 11.50
N LEU A 65 2.97 0.88 11.95
CA LEU A 65 1.70 1.60 11.78
C LEU A 65 1.56 2.83 12.69
N ASP A 66 2.31 2.90 13.79
CA ASP A 66 2.28 4.06 14.68
C ASP A 66 3.06 5.23 14.06
N MET A 67 4.29 4.97 13.60
CA MET A 67 5.06 5.98 12.85
C MET A 67 4.38 6.34 11.52
N GLY A 68 3.77 5.36 10.85
CA GLY A 68 2.98 5.59 9.65
C GLY A 68 1.83 6.58 9.88
N LEU A 69 1.15 6.48 11.03
CA LEU A 69 0.04 7.36 11.37
C LEU A 69 0.53 8.77 11.72
N GLU A 70 1.59 8.89 12.51
CA GLU A 70 2.20 10.18 12.85
C GLU A 70 2.63 10.93 11.58
N ALA A 71 3.36 10.25 10.68
CA ALA A 71 3.85 10.85 9.45
C ALA A 71 2.71 11.18 8.47
N SER A 72 1.72 10.31 8.30
CA SER A 72 0.59 10.59 7.40
C SER A 72 -0.28 11.73 7.91
N TYR A 73 -0.49 11.83 9.22
CA TYR A 73 -1.16 12.99 9.82
C TYR A 73 -0.41 14.29 9.55
N ALA A 74 0.92 14.28 9.70
CA ALA A 74 1.75 15.45 9.37
C ALA A 74 1.68 15.80 7.88
N ALA A 75 1.69 14.80 6.98
CA ALA A 75 1.55 15.01 5.54
C ALA A 75 0.20 15.68 5.18
N ALA A 76 -0.91 15.13 5.69
CA ALA A 76 -2.24 15.69 5.47
C ALA A 76 -2.40 17.09 6.07
N ALA A 77 -1.78 17.36 7.23
CA ALA A 77 -1.80 18.69 7.85
C ALA A 77 -0.99 19.73 7.05
N GLU A 78 0.16 19.34 6.49
CA GLU A 78 1.01 20.22 5.66
C GLU A 78 0.37 20.50 4.29
N ARG A 79 -0.33 19.51 3.72
CA ARG A 79 -0.90 19.55 2.38
C ARG A 79 -2.33 18.98 2.37
N PRO A 80 -3.33 19.69 2.92
CA PRO A 80 -4.67 19.15 3.10
C PRO A 80 -5.47 18.89 1.81
N TYR A 81 -4.99 19.39 0.66
CA TYR A 81 -5.61 19.20 -0.66
C TYR A 81 -4.72 18.40 -1.61
N ASP A 82 -3.74 17.67 -1.08
CA ASP A 82 -2.86 16.79 -1.85
C ASP A 82 -3.38 15.35 -1.78
N VAL A 83 -3.63 14.76 -2.95
CA VAL A 83 -4.22 13.41 -3.08
C VAL A 83 -3.32 12.39 -2.40
N ASP A 84 -2.02 12.37 -2.69
CA ASP A 84 -1.06 11.41 -2.13
C ASP A 84 -1.03 11.44 -0.60
N SER A 85 -1.07 12.65 -0.02
CA SER A 85 -1.11 12.84 1.43
C SER A 85 -2.37 12.23 2.07
N ARG A 86 -3.54 12.37 1.44
CA ARG A 86 -4.79 11.77 1.92
C ARG A 86 -4.85 10.26 1.68
N ILE A 87 -4.38 9.79 0.51
CA ILE A 87 -4.34 8.35 0.19
C ILE A 87 -3.50 7.60 1.22
N VAL A 88 -2.29 8.07 1.53
CA VAL A 88 -1.44 7.40 2.52
C VAL A 88 -2.05 7.45 3.92
N HIS A 89 -2.73 8.55 4.28
CA HIS A 89 -3.40 8.68 5.57
C HIS A 89 -4.58 7.71 5.72
N GLY A 90 -5.44 7.63 4.70
CA GLY A 90 -6.52 6.65 4.63
C GLY A 90 -5.98 5.22 4.70
N THR A 91 -4.93 4.91 3.92
CA THR A 91 -4.35 3.56 3.87
C THR A 91 -3.73 3.13 5.20
N VAL A 92 -3.04 4.03 5.91
CA VAL A 92 -2.53 3.74 7.26
C VAL A 92 -3.67 3.48 8.22
N ARG A 93 -4.73 4.30 8.20
CA ARG A 93 -5.91 4.12 9.05
C ARG A 93 -6.64 2.81 8.75
N LEU A 94 -6.73 2.41 7.48
CA LEU A 94 -7.23 1.09 7.08
C LEU A 94 -6.42 -0.03 7.70
N ALA A 95 -5.09 0.01 7.60
CA ALA A 95 -4.21 -1.01 8.19
C ALA A 95 -4.37 -1.11 9.72
N ARG A 96 -4.66 0.02 10.37
CA ARG A 96 -4.95 0.12 11.81
C ARG A 96 -6.36 -0.28 12.19
N GLN A 97 -7.26 -0.50 11.23
CA GLN A 97 -8.69 -0.73 11.43
C GLN A 97 -9.45 0.47 12.02
N GLU A 98 -8.99 1.68 11.72
CA GLU A 98 -9.68 2.93 12.03
C GLU A 98 -10.67 3.27 10.90
N LEU A 99 -11.63 2.37 10.66
CA LEU A 99 -12.41 2.29 9.42
C LEU A 99 -13.22 3.55 9.09
N ASP A 100 -13.85 4.18 10.07
CA ASP A 100 -14.64 5.41 9.84
C ASP A 100 -13.74 6.56 9.37
N HIS A 101 -12.53 6.67 9.92
CA HIS A 101 -11.57 7.69 9.50
C HIS A 101 -10.95 7.34 8.16
N SER A 102 -10.67 6.06 7.91
CA SER A 102 -10.16 5.60 6.62
C SER A 102 -11.14 5.89 5.48
N GLU A 103 -12.42 5.59 5.69
CA GLU A 103 -13.49 5.87 4.73
C GLU A 103 -13.58 7.37 4.44
N HIS A 104 -13.52 8.20 5.48
CA HIS A 104 -13.53 9.65 5.33
C HIS A 104 -12.41 10.17 4.42
N GLU A 105 -11.16 9.71 4.61
CA GLU A 105 -10.04 10.14 3.76
C GLU A 105 -10.26 9.77 2.29
N PHE A 106 -10.70 8.53 2.04
CA PHE A 106 -10.94 8.05 0.67
C PHE A 106 -12.14 8.73 0.01
N GLU A 107 -13.27 8.89 0.72
CA GLU A 107 -14.43 9.60 0.21
C GLU A 107 -14.11 11.05 -0.13
N ALA A 108 -13.35 11.73 0.73
CA ALA A 108 -12.98 13.11 0.47
C ALA A 108 -12.09 13.24 -0.78
N VAL A 109 -11.20 12.26 -1.06
CA VAL A 109 -10.45 12.23 -2.32
C VAL A 109 -11.38 12.00 -3.52
N ILE A 110 -12.30 11.05 -3.42
CA ILE A 110 -13.26 10.71 -4.49
C ILE A 110 -14.13 11.93 -4.85
N GLU A 111 -14.64 12.63 -3.84
CA GLU A 111 -15.52 13.78 -3.99
C GLU A 111 -14.79 15.03 -4.51
N GLU A 112 -13.58 15.31 -4.02
CA GLU A 112 -12.85 16.54 -4.34
C GLU A 112 -12.05 16.44 -5.64
N PHE A 113 -11.55 15.24 -6.01
CA PHE A 113 -10.59 15.06 -7.11
C PHE A 113 -11.08 14.12 -8.23
N GLY A 114 -12.27 13.52 -8.08
CA GLY A 114 -12.95 12.81 -9.15
C GLY A 114 -12.56 11.35 -9.30
N ALA A 115 -13.03 10.51 -8.36
CA ALA A 115 -12.92 9.04 -8.42
C ALA A 115 -11.50 8.51 -8.71
N ASP A 116 -10.50 9.06 -8.02
CA ASP A 116 -9.15 8.51 -8.00
C ASP A 116 -9.19 7.01 -7.69
N SER A 117 -8.53 6.19 -8.53
CA SER A 117 -8.63 4.74 -8.45
C SER A 117 -8.14 4.18 -7.12
N ASP A 118 -7.10 4.81 -6.55
CA ASP A 118 -6.50 4.37 -5.31
C ASP A 118 -7.40 4.66 -4.11
N ALA A 119 -8.13 5.79 -4.17
CA ALA A 119 -9.16 6.12 -3.19
C ALA A 119 -10.37 5.18 -3.28
N VAL A 120 -10.82 4.88 -4.50
CA VAL A 120 -11.95 3.95 -4.72
C VAL A 120 -11.62 2.55 -4.20
N ASP A 121 -10.43 2.03 -4.50
CA ASP A 121 -9.97 0.74 -3.97
C ASP A 121 -9.83 0.77 -2.45
N GLY A 122 -9.32 1.85 -1.88
CA GLY A 122 -9.23 2.05 -0.43
C GLY A 122 -10.59 2.04 0.27
N ARG A 123 -11.60 2.70 -0.32
CA ARG A 123 -12.98 2.71 0.18
C ARG A 123 -13.60 1.31 0.12
N ARG A 124 -13.43 0.58 -0.99
CA ARG A 124 -13.87 -0.82 -1.10
C ARG A 124 -13.16 -1.74 -0.12
N ALA A 125 -11.86 -1.54 0.10
CA ALA A 125 -11.09 -2.29 1.08
C ALA A 125 -11.60 -2.01 2.51
N THR A 126 -12.04 -0.79 2.79
CA THR A 126 -12.69 -0.41 4.06
C THR A 126 -14.02 -1.14 4.24
N ILE A 127 -14.83 -1.25 3.19
CA ILE A 127 -16.09 -2.03 3.20
C ILE A 127 -15.84 -3.51 3.49
N LEU A 128 -14.86 -4.10 2.81
CA LEU A 128 -14.43 -5.49 3.06
C LEU A 128 -13.97 -5.67 4.50
N ALA A 129 -13.22 -4.71 5.06
CA ALA A 129 -12.73 -4.75 6.43
C ALA A 129 -13.85 -4.66 7.49
N ARG A 130 -14.97 -3.98 7.19
CA ARG A 130 -16.17 -3.99 8.05
C ARG A 130 -16.85 -5.36 8.05
N GLY A 131 -16.75 -6.11 6.96
CA GLY A 131 -17.32 -7.46 6.83
C GLY A 131 -18.84 -7.53 6.82
N HIS A 132 -19.58 -6.45 7.10
CA HIS A 132 -21.03 -6.52 7.34
C HIS A 132 -21.92 -6.04 6.18
N ALA A 133 -21.35 -5.49 5.11
CA ALA A 133 -22.13 -5.00 3.98
C ALA A 133 -22.15 -6.02 2.82
N PRO A 134 -23.28 -6.18 2.11
CA PRO A 134 -23.27 -6.81 0.79
C PRO A 134 -22.33 -6.02 -0.13
N LEU A 135 -21.64 -6.72 -1.03
CA LEU A 135 -20.76 -6.12 -2.04
C LEU A 135 -21.59 -5.46 -3.16
N ASP A 136 -22.42 -4.49 -2.80
CA ASP A 136 -23.41 -3.91 -3.71
C ASP A 136 -23.22 -2.38 -3.77
N GLU A 137 -22.03 -2.00 -4.20
CA GLU A 137 -21.80 -0.66 -4.74
C GLU A 137 -21.93 -0.77 -6.25
N LEU A 138 -23.12 -0.58 -6.80
CA LEU A 138 -23.23 -0.49 -8.26
C LEU A 138 -22.50 0.79 -8.72
N PRO A 139 -21.49 0.69 -9.60
CA PRO A 139 -21.19 -0.41 -10.53
C PRO A 139 -19.82 -1.11 -10.35
N ALA A 140 -19.49 -1.65 -9.16
CA ALA A 140 -18.24 -2.38 -8.95
C ALA A 140 -18.28 -3.81 -9.52
N SER A 141 -17.29 -4.14 -10.33
CA SER A 141 -17.03 -5.46 -10.92
C SER A 141 -16.31 -6.40 -9.93
N THR A 142 -16.27 -7.70 -10.27
CA THR A 142 -15.51 -8.69 -9.49
C THR A 142 -14.02 -8.33 -9.40
N GLU A 143 -13.42 -7.84 -10.48
CA GLU A 143 -12.00 -7.46 -10.54
C GLU A 143 -11.70 -6.31 -9.57
N GLU A 144 -12.60 -5.33 -9.46
CA GLU A 144 -12.47 -4.21 -8.52
C GLU A 144 -12.54 -4.67 -7.06
N TRP A 145 -13.44 -5.61 -6.74
CA TRP A 145 -13.47 -6.22 -5.40
C TRP A 145 -12.24 -7.08 -5.12
N GLU A 146 -11.70 -7.76 -6.12
CA GLU A 146 -10.44 -8.50 -6.00
C GLU A 146 -9.27 -7.56 -5.71
N SER A 147 -9.14 -6.44 -6.42
CA SER A 147 -8.11 -5.41 -6.17
C SER A 147 -8.19 -4.87 -4.74
N ALA A 148 -9.39 -4.51 -4.28
CA ALA A 148 -9.61 -4.05 -2.91
C ALA A 148 -9.25 -5.12 -1.86
N ALA A 149 -9.59 -6.39 -2.11
CA ALA A 149 -9.24 -7.50 -1.21
C ALA A 149 -7.72 -7.77 -1.20
N ILE A 150 -7.04 -7.62 -2.33
CA ILE A 150 -5.58 -7.72 -2.41
C ILE A 150 -4.93 -6.62 -1.57
N LEU A 151 -5.36 -5.36 -1.72
CA LEU A 151 -4.89 -4.25 -0.89
C LEU A 151 -5.08 -4.57 0.60
N LEU A 152 -6.32 -4.91 0.99
CA LEU A 152 -6.68 -5.19 2.39
C LEU A 152 -5.82 -6.31 2.99
N THR A 153 -5.77 -7.46 2.32
CA THR A 153 -5.06 -8.63 2.84
C THR A 153 -3.55 -8.43 2.84
N THR A 154 -3.01 -7.64 1.91
CA THR A 154 -1.58 -7.30 1.90
C THR A 154 -1.22 -6.35 3.04
N LEU A 155 -2.07 -5.36 3.35
CA LEU A 155 -1.91 -4.52 4.54
C LEU A 155 -1.92 -5.35 5.83
N TRP A 156 -2.81 -6.33 5.94
CA TRP A 156 -2.84 -7.23 7.09
C TRP A 156 -1.59 -8.09 7.22
N ARG A 157 -1.05 -8.57 6.09
CA ARG A 157 0.21 -9.34 6.05
C ARG A 157 1.40 -8.48 6.44
N VAL A 158 1.51 -7.27 5.89
CA VAL A 158 2.57 -6.29 6.22
C VAL A 158 2.55 -5.92 7.71
N GLY A 159 1.36 -5.69 8.27
CA GLY A 159 1.15 -5.37 9.68
C GLY A 159 1.14 -6.58 10.62
N CYS A 160 1.30 -7.81 10.10
CA CYS A 160 1.26 -9.05 10.88
C CYS A 160 -0.01 -9.24 11.74
N VAL A 161 -1.18 -8.83 11.23
CA VAL A 161 -2.48 -8.86 11.95
C VAL A 161 -3.52 -9.79 11.30
N VAL A 162 -3.14 -10.61 10.32
CA VAL A 162 -4.05 -11.46 9.55
C VAL A 162 -5.01 -12.27 10.42
N GLU A 163 -4.51 -12.97 11.44
CA GLU A 163 -5.34 -13.82 12.30
C GLU A 163 -6.42 -13.03 13.05
N GLN A 164 -6.04 -11.89 13.65
CA GLN A 164 -6.96 -11.01 14.36
C GLN A 164 -8.04 -10.45 13.43
N ARG A 165 -7.66 -10.08 12.20
CA ARG A 165 -8.58 -9.49 11.22
C ARG A 165 -9.51 -10.53 10.59
N MET A 166 -8.99 -11.71 10.27
CA MET A 166 -9.80 -12.82 9.77
C MET A 166 -10.90 -13.23 10.75
N ALA A 167 -10.58 -13.32 12.05
CA ALA A 167 -11.58 -13.64 13.07
C ALA A 167 -12.73 -12.61 13.14
N THR A 168 -12.46 -11.35 12.78
CA THR A 168 -13.47 -10.27 12.78
C THR A 168 -14.41 -10.38 11.57
N ILE A 169 -13.89 -10.75 10.39
CA ILE A 169 -14.71 -10.80 9.16
C ILE A 169 -15.45 -12.13 8.97
N GLU A 170 -15.07 -13.20 9.67
CA GLU A 170 -15.69 -14.53 9.53
C GLU A 170 -17.16 -14.58 9.96
N THR A 171 -17.62 -13.58 10.72
CA THR A 171 -19.04 -13.37 11.05
C THR A 171 -19.78 -12.49 10.03
N GLY A 172 -19.09 -12.07 8.96
CA GLY A 172 -19.54 -11.12 7.95
C GLY A 172 -20.30 -11.74 6.77
N HIS A 173 -20.53 -10.95 5.73
CA HIS A 173 -21.21 -11.35 4.50
C HIS A 173 -20.41 -12.41 3.71
N PRO A 174 -21.03 -13.52 3.25
CA PRO A 174 -20.31 -14.63 2.60
C PRO A 174 -19.47 -14.23 1.38
N ASP A 175 -19.98 -13.34 0.53
CA ASP A 175 -19.27 -12.91 -0.68
C ASP A 175 -17.99 -12.14 -0.34
N GLY A 176 -18.07 -11.19 0.60
CA GLY A 176 -16.90 -10.45 1.09
C GLY A 176 -15.88 -11.39 1.73
N GLN A 177 -16.33 -12.36 2.52
CA GLN A 177 -15.44 -13.39 3.07
C GLN A 177 -14.74 -14.20 1.99
N SER A 178 -15.46 -14.59 0.93
CA SER A 178 -14.93 -15.40 -0.16
C SER A 178 -13.78 -14.68 -0.88
N VAL A 179 -14.01 -13.42 -1.29
CA VAL A 179 -13.00 -12.62 -2.00
C VAL A 179 -11.77 -12.37 -1.11
N VAL A 180 -11.97 -12.03 0.17
CA VAL A 180 -10.86 -11.83 1.11
C VAL A 180 -10.06 -13.12 1.34
N LYS A 181 -10.72 -14.26 1.52
CA LYS A 181 -10.05 -15.57 1.70
C LYS A 181 -9.24 -15.95 0.46
N GLN A 182 -9.77 -15.71 -0.74
CA GLN A 182 -9.07 -15.97 -1.98
C GLN A 182 -7.83 -15.08 -2.15
N ALA A 183 -7.97 -13.76 -1.92
CA ALA A 183 -6.85 -12.82 -1.98
C ALA A 183 -5.75 -13.17 -0.96
N LEU A 184 -6.14 -13.51 0.27
CA LEU A 184 -5.21 -13.92 1.31
C LEU A 184 -4.45 -15.20 0.94
N ALA A 185 -5.13 -16.19 0.37
CA ALA A 185 -4.50 -17.42 -0.08
C ALA A 185 -3.45 -17.15 -1.18
N LYS A 186 -3.78 -16.31 -2.18
CA LYS A 186 -2.83 -15.88 -3.22
C LYS A 186 -1.60 -15.20 -2.61
N GLY A 187 -1.80 -14.26 -1.68
CA GLY A 187 -0.69 -13.54 -1.03
C GLY A 187 0.22 -14.44 -0.19
N ARG A 188 -0.34 -15.40 0.55
CA ARG A 188 0.45 -16.37 1.33
C ARG A 188 1.33 -17.26 0.46
N VAL A 189 0.86 -17.65 -0.72
CA VAL A 189 1.69 -18.40 -1.69
C VAL A 189 2.87 -17.53 -2.13
N ALA A 190 2.64 -16.26 -2.47
CA ALA A 190 3.71 -15.35 -2.85
C ALA A 190 4.75 -15.14 -1.72
N ASP A 191 4.31 -15.08 -0.46
CA ASP A 191 5.23 -14.99 0.68
C ASP A 191 6.11 -16.23 0.82
N LEU A 192 5.54 -17.44 0.68
CA LEU A 192 6.28 -18.70 0.75
C LEU A 192 7.29 -18.85 -0.40
N GLU A 193 6.88 -18.53 -1.62
CA GLU A 193 7.77 -18.59 -2.79
C GLU A 193 8.97 -17.64 -2.66
N ALA A 194 8.78 -16.48 -2.03
CA ALA A 194 9.85 -15.52 -1.78
C ALA A 194 10.83 -16.01 -0.69
N GLU A 195 10.35 -16.77 0.30
CA GLU A 195 11.20 -17.39 1.33
C GLU A 195 12.02 -18.56 0.76
N ASP A 196 11.42 -19.41 -0.09
CA ASP A 196 12.10 -20.53 -0.73
C ASP A 196 13.11 -20.10 -1.82
N GLY A 197 12.86 -18.94 -2.45
CA GLY A 197 13.72 -18.37 -3.50
C GLY A 197 14.88 -17.49 -2.99
N ALA A 198 14.97 -17.23 -1.68
CA ALA A 198 16.05 -16.48 -1.06
C ALA A 198 17.21 -17.40 -0.61
N VAL A 199 18.02 -17.89 -1.57
CA VAL A 199 19.31 -18.56 -1.33
C VAL A 199 20.47 -17.67 -1.79
#